data_AF-Q6BKM1-F1
#
_entry.id   AF-Q6BKM1-F1
#
_cell.length_a   1.000
_cell.length_b   1.000
_cell.length_c   1.000
_cell.angle_alpha   90.00
_cell.angle_beta   90.00
_cell.angle_gamma   90.00
#
_symmetry.space_group_name_H-M   'P 1'
#
loop_
_entity.id
_entity.type
_entity.pdbx_description
1 polymer ?
#
loop_
_entity_poly.entity_id
_entity_poly.type
_entity_poly.pdbx_seq_one_letter_code
_entity_poly.pdbx_strand_id
1 'polypeptide(L)'
;MKKDQNSTYYNPKGSILSILNRLASKLYLKMYGSLFQSATRIIFGKKPTINTLIQTRNKMKTHKAAAKRFIKTGNGFKRKQAGRNHGNGGFSANSIRQLDSFVPVTDKGGHLKKLKNSL
;
A
#
# COMPACT_ATOMS: atom_id res chain seq x y z
N MET A 1 -43.09 -2.20 81.36
CA MET A 1 -42.40 -2.94 80.28
C MET A 1 -43.45 -3.54 79.35
N LYS A 2 -43.68 -2.95 78.17
CA LYS A 2 -44.27 -3.61 76.99
C LYS A 2 -44.17 -2.65 75.80
N LYS A 3 -43.64 -3.20 74.71
CA LYS A 3 -43.12 -2.54 73.52
C LYS A 3 -44.22 -2.16 72.54
N ASP A 4 -43.90 -1.15 71.75
CA ASP A 4 -44.72 -0.47 70.76
C ASP A 4 -45.15 -1.37 69.58
N GLN A 5 -46.34 -1.09 69.06
CA GLN A 5 -46.94 -1.65 67.85
C GLN A 5 -47.31 -0.50 66.90
N ASN A 6 -47.23 -0.78 65.59
CA ASN A 6 -47.62 0.03 64.41
C ASN A 6 -46.52 0.94 63.81
N SER A 7 -46.32 1.09 62.51
CA SER A 7 -46.65 0.34 61.28
C SER A 7 -45.99 1.10 60.11
N THR A 8 -45.42 0.35 59.15
CA THR A 8 -45.08 0.67 57.74
C THR A 8 -44.77 2.10 57.28
N TYR A 9 -43.55 2.31 56.76
CA TYR A 9 -43.21 2.61 55.35
C TYR A 9 -41.77 3.14 55.27
N TYR A 10 -40.80 2.24 55.04
CA TYR A 10 -39.50 2.58 54.47
C TYR A 10 -39.02 1.40 53.64
N ASN A 11 -38.79 1.64 52.33
CA ASN A 11 -38.47 0.64 51.31
C ASN A 11 -37.01 0.78 50.88
N PRO A 12 -36.12 -0.15 51.28
CA PRO A 12 -34.79 -0.18 50.71
C PRO A 12 -34.45 -1.56 50.13
N LYS A 13 -34.11 -1.55 48.83
CA LYS A 13 -33.42 -2.59 48.03
C LYS A 13 -34.36 -3.37 47.11
N GLY A 14 -34.55 -2.78 45.92
CA GLY A 14 -35.21 -3.42 44.79
C GLY A 14 -34.61 -4.77 44.45
N SER A 15 -35.45 -5.67 43.96
CA SER A 15 -35.10 -7.02 43.55
C SER A 15 -33.88 -7.05 42.62
N ILE A 16 -33.16 -8.16 42.60
CA ILE A 16 -32.03 -8.43 41.67
C ILE A 16 -32.40 -8.05 40.23
N LEU A 17 -33.65 -8.27 39.83
CA LEU A 17 -34.20 -7.91 38.53
C LEU A 17 -34.16 -6.39 38.26
N SER A 18 -34.41 -5.55 39.26
CA SER A 18 -34.33 -4.09 39.14
C SER A 18 -32.89 -3.56 39.00
N ILE A 19 -31.92 -4.25 39.62
CA ILE A 19 -30.49 -3.92 39.52
C ILE A 19 -29.96 -4.34 38.15
N LEU A 20 -30.34 -5.52 37.67
CA LEU A 20 -30.00 -6.01 36.33
C LEU A 20 -30.57 -5.11 35.24
N ASN A 21 -31.82 -4.66 35.36
CA ASN A 21 -32.43 -3.72 34.40
C ASN A 21 -31.74 -2.35 34.39
N ARG A 22 -31.27 -1.84 35.54
CA ARG A 22 -30.48 -0.60 35.62
C ARG A 22 -29.07 -0.72 35.03
N LEU A 23 -28.44 -1.89 35.14
CA LEU A 23 -27.14 -2.15 34.54
C LEU A 23 -27.25 -2.30 33.02
N ALA A 24 -28.25 -3.04 32.55
CA ALA A 24 -28.55 -3.20 31.14
C ALA A 24 -28.89 -1.86 30.47
N SER A 25 -29.68 -0.99 31.13
CA SER A 25 -29.99 0.34 30.59
C SER A 25 -28.77 1.27 30.53
N LYS A 26 -27.87 1.21 31.53
CA LYS A 26 -26.59 1.96 31.50
C LYS A 26 -25.65 1.47 30.40
N LEU A 27 -25.58 0.16 30.17
CA LEU A 27 -24.79 -0.43 29.09
C LEU A 27 -25.34 -0.04 27.71
N TYR A 28 -26.67 -0.08 27.55
CA TYR A 28 -27.36 0.38 26.34
C TYR A 28 -27.04 1.86 26.09
N LEU A 29 -27.31 2.76 27.05
CA LEU A 29 -27.05 4.20 26.88
C LEU A 29 -25.58 4.52 26.53
N LYS A 30 -24.61 3.78 27.09
CA LYS A 30 -23.18 3.95 26.84
C LYS A 30 -22.76 3.45 25.45
N MET A 31 -23.41 2.41 24.94
CA MET A 31 -23.16 1.85 23.61
C MET A 31 -23.75 2.72 22.48
N TYR A 32 -24.94 3.30 22.69
CA TYR A 32 -25.54 4.22 21.69
C TYR A 32 -24.89 5.60 21.72
N GLY A 33 -24.46 6.10 22.89
CA GLY A 33 -23.75 7.38 23.00
C GLY A 33 -22.44 7.42 22.19
N SER A 34 -21.68 6.32 22.12
CA SER A 34 -20.40 6.26 21.41
C SER A 34 -20.55 6.25 19.88
N LEU A 35 -21.60 5.62 19.36
CA LEU A 35 -21.92 5.62 17.92
C LEU A 35 -22.41 7.00 17.45
N PHE A 36 -23.33 7.62 18.19
CA PHE A 36 -23.86 8.95 17.84
C PHE A 36 -22.78 10.05 17.92
N GLN A 37 -21.84 9.96 18.87
CA GLN A 37 -20.70 10.89 18.96
C GLN A 37 -19.70 10.71 17.80
N SER A 38 -19.59 9.50 17.25
CA SER A 38 -18.72 9.22 16.10
C SER A 38 -19.35 9.69 14.78
N ALA A 39 -20.67 9.50 14.61
CA ALA A 39 -21.41 9.95 13.43
C ALA A 39 -21.48 11.49 13.34
N THR A 40 -21.62 12.19 14.47
CA THR A 40 -21.64 13.67 14.49
C THR A 40 -20.30 14.30 14.08
N ARG A 41 -19.16 13.62 14.34
CA ARG A 41 -17.84 14.06 13.86
C ARG A 41 -17.66 13.94 12.34
N ILE A 42 -18.41 13.04 11.69
CA ILE A 42 -18.38 12.87 10.23
C ILE A 42 -19.19 13.98 9.54
N ILE A 43 -20.32 14.37 10.13
CA ILE A 43 -21.26 15.34 9.53
C ILE A 43 -20.84 16.80 9.82
N PHE A 44 -20.34 17.09 11.03
CA PHE A 44 -20.05 18.46 11.48
C PHE A 44 -18.58 18.70 11.86
N GLY A 45 -17.72 17.67 11.84
CA GLY A 45 -16.29 17.81 12.07
C GLY A 45 -15.55 18.21 10.80
N LYS A 46 -14.52 19.05 10.94
CA LYS A 46 -13.58 19.44 9.88
C LYS A 46 -13.33 18.26 8.94
N LYS A 47 -13.65 18.45 7.65
CA LYS A 47 -13.32 17.54 6.55
C LYS A 47 -11.90 17.03 6.82
N PRO A 48 -11.69 15.71 6.94
CA PRO A 48 -10.34 15.23 7.13
C PRO A 48 -9.56 15.74 5.92
N THR A 49 -8.44 16.42 6.18
CA THR A 49 -7.50 16.88 5.17
C THR A 49 -6.80 15.64 4.58
N ILE A 50 -7.57 14.71 4.03
CA ILE A 50 -7.10 13.50 3.34
C ILE A 50 -6.70 13.92 1.93
N ASN A 51 -5.78 14.88 1.81
CA ASN A 51 -5.16 15.26 0.53
C ASN A 51 -3.81 15.97 0.75
N THR A 52 -3.11 15.71 1.85
CA THR A 52 -1.73 16.22 2.04
C THR A 52 -0.71 15.14 2.37
N LEU A 53 -1.11 13.87 2.38
CA LEU A 53 -0.17 12.79 2.14
C LEU A 53 -0.25 12.51 0.65
N ILE A 54 0.62 13.14 -0.13
CA ILE A 54 1.02 12.58 -1.42
C ILE A 54 1.48 11.16 -1.08
N GLN A 55 0.60 10.17 -1.25
CA GLN A 55 1.02 8.77 -1.25
C GLN A 55 1.97 8.68 -2.43
N THR A 56 3.26 8.79 -2.15
CA THR A 56 4.33 8.56 -3.11
C THR A 56 4.19 7.11 -3.53
N ARG A 57 3.45 6.89 -4.61
CA ARG A 57 3.28 5.57 -5.17
C ARG A 57 4.66 5.14 -5.65
N ASN A 58 5.31 4.25 -4.92
CA ASN A 58 6.64 3.71 -5.22
C ASN A 58 6.59 2.81 -6.46
N LYS A 59 6.26 3.39 -7.61
CA LYS A 59 6.27 2.72 -8.91
C LYS A 59 7.71 2.59 -9.38
N MET A 60 8.07 1.38 -9.82
CA MET A 60 9.32 1.15 -10.53
C MET A 60 9.43 2.07 -11.73
N LYS A 61 10.60 2.68 -11.90
CA LYS A 61 10.93 3.54 -13.04
C LYS A 61 11.80 2.76 -14.01
N THR A 62 11.51 2.89 -15.30
CA THR A 62 12.35 2.34 -16.35
C THR A 62 13.75 2.95 -16.30
N HIS A 63 14.78 2.13 -16.36
CA HIS A 63 16.16 2.58 -16.45
C HIS A 63 16.45 3.13 -17.86
N LYS A 64 16.31 4.45 -18.01
CA LYS A 64 16.34 5.12 -19.33
C LYS A 64 17.64 4.89 -20.10
N ALA A 65 18.77 4.77 -19.42
CA ALA A 65 20.05 4.49 -20.07
C ALA A 65 20.10 3.09 -20.70
N ALA A 66 19.45 2.09 -20.08
CA ALA A 66 19.29 0.77 -20.68
C ALA A 66 18.27 0.80 -21.82
N ALA A 67 17.17 1.55 -21.66
CA ALA A 67 16.10 1.59 -22.66
C ALA A 67 16.57 2.17 -24.01
N LYS A 68 17.56 3.06 -23.99
CA LYS A 68 18.21 3.61 -25.20
C LYS A 68 19.12 2.61 -25.92
N ARG A 69 19.61 1.58 -25.23
CA ARG A 69 20.62 0.64 -25.73
C ARG A 69 20.05 -0.71 -26.12
N PHE A 70 18.98 -1.13 -25.47
CA PHE A 70 18.37 -2.45 -25.63
C PHE A 70 16.95 -2.33 -26.15
N ILE A 71 16.61 -3.16 -27.14
CA ILE A 71 15.30 -3.20 -27.78
C ILE A 71 14.65 -4.54 -27.46
N LYS A 72 13.41 -4.53 -26.95
CA LYS A 72 12.63 -5.74 -26.69
C LYS A 72 12.22 -6.40 -28.01
N THR A 73 12.35 -7.72 -28.08
CA THR A 73 11.82 -8.57 -29.16
C THR A 73 10.80 -9.54 -28.57
N GLY A 74 10.07 -10.30 -29.40
CA GLY A 74 9.09 -11.28 -28.90
C GLY A 74 9.69 -12.27 -27.89
N ASN A 75 10.91 -12.74 -28.15
CA ASN A 75 11.55 -13.79 -27.35
C ASN A 75 12.68 -13.27 -26.45
N GLY A 76 12.99 -11.97 -26.44
CA GLY A 76 14.15 -11.46 -25.69
C GLY A 76 14.47 -9.99 -25.90
N PHE A 77 15.76 -9.69 -26.00
CA PHE A 77 16.27 -8.34 -26.25
C PHE A 77 17.39 -8.37 -27.28
N LYS A 78 17.54 -7.30 -28.06
CA LYS A 78 18.65 -7.08 -28.99
C LYS A 78 19.37 -5.76 -28.72
N ARG A 79 20.64 -5.66 -29.13
CA ARG A 79 21.49 -4.47 -29.00
C ARG A 79 22.40 -4.27 -30.21
N LYS A 80 22.96 -3.07 -30.39
CA LYS A 80 24.07 -2.84 -31.32
C LYS A 80 25.38 -3.44 -30.77
N GLN A 81 26.31 -3.77 -31.66
CA GLN A 81 27.65 -4.23 -31.29
C GLN A 81 28.54 -3.05 -30.90
N ALA A 82 29.53 -3.32 -30.04
CA ALA A 82 30.52 -2.33 -29.64
C ALA A 82 31.69 -2.32 -30.64
N GLY A 83 32.52 -1.27 -30.60
CA GLY A 83 33.77 -1.22 -31.37
C GLY A 83 33.64 -0.74 -32.82
N ARG A 84 32.46 -0.31 -33.28
CA ARG A 84 32.27 0.15 -34.67
C ARG A 84 32.58 1.64 -34.89
N ASN A 85 32.57 2.45 -33.85
CA ASN A 85 32.55 3.93 -33.99
C ASN A 85 33.93 4.57 -34.24
N HIS A 86 35.03 3.96 -33.80
CA HIS A 86 36.37 4.54 -33.90
C HIS A 86 37.44 3.45 -34.00
N GLY A 87 38.65 3.81 -34.43
CA GLY A 87 39.81 2.89 -34.47
C GLY A 87 39.76 1.82 -35.58
N ASN A 88 38.97 2.03 -36.63
CA ASN A 88 38.75 1.03 -37.67
C ASN A 88 39.82 1.02 -38.78
N GLY A 89 40.76 1.96 -38.79
CA GLY A 89 41.67 2.20 -39.92
C GLY A 89 42.59 1.02 -40.27
N GLY A 90 42.87 0.12 -39.32
CA GLY A 90 43.68 -1.08 -39.55
C GLY A 90 42.88 -2.34 -39.89
N PHE A 91 41.56 -2.26 -40.01
CA PHE A 91 40.70 -3.42 -40.23
C PHE A 91 40.10 -3.40 -41.64
N SER A 92 40.01 -4.59 -42.25
CA SER A 92 39.34 -4.75 -43.54
C SER A 92 37.85 -4.42 -43.42
N ALA A 93 37.25 -3.96 -44.52
CA ALA A 93 35.82 -3.70 -44.59
C ALA A 93 34.98 -4.93 -44.21
N ASN A 94 35.41 -6.14 -44.60
CA ASN A 94 34.69 -7.36 -44.28
C ASN A 94 34.75 -7.69 -42.77
N SER A 95 35.87 -7.41 -42.11
CA SER A 95 36.03 -7.61 -40.67
C SER A 95 35.11 -6.70 -39.85
N ILE A 96 34.96 -5.43 -40.25
CA ILE A 96 34.11 -4.46 -39.52
C ILE A 96 32.61 -4.59 -39.84
N ARG A 97 32.26 -5.11 -41.02
CA ARG A 97 30.86 -5.25 -41.48
C ARG A 97 30.00 -6.05 -40.51
N GLN A 98 30.59 -7.03 -39.81
CA GLN A 98 29.85 -7.83 -38.83
C GLN A 98 29.29 -6.98 -37.68
N LEU A 99 29.99 -5.91 -37.29
CA LEU A 99 29.63 -5.03 -36.18
C LEU A 99 28.46 -4.09 -36.49
N ASP A 100 28.07 -3.93 -37.76
CA ASP A 100 26.97 -3.05 -38.16
C ASP A 100 25.59 -3.61 -37.77
N SER A 101 25.51 -4.92 -37.54
CA SER A 101 24.28 -5.65 -37.24
C SER A 101 23.78 -5.45 -35.79
N PHE A 102 22.49 -5.74 -35.56
CA PHE A 102 21.97 -5.95 -34.22
C PHE A 102 22.18 -7.42 -33.82
N VAL A 103 22.58 -7.63 -32.57
CA VAL A 103 22.78 -8.98 -32.00
C VAL A 103 21.82 -9.24 -30.85
N PRO A 104 21.35 -10.48 -30.67
CA PRO A 104 20.58 -10.85 -29.50
C PRO A 104 21.45 -10.74 -28.24
N VAL A 105 20.84 -10.34 -27.13
CA VAL A 105 21.49 -10.39 -25.82
C VAL A 105 21.49 -11.83 -25.34
N THR A 106 22.68 -12.39 -25.10
CA THR A 106 22.85 -13.73 -24.54
C THR A 106 22.65 -13.72 -23.02
N ASP A 107 22.30 -14.85 -22.42
CA ASP A 107 22.13 -14.96 -20.96
C ASP A 107 23.44 -15.23 -20.20
N LYS A 108 24.57 -15.06 -20.88
CA LYS A 108 25.87 -15.24 -20.24
C LYS A 108 25.98 -14.25 -19.08
N GLY A 109 26.24 -14.72 -17.87
CA GLY A 109 26.35 -13.86 -16.69
C GLY A 109 25.05 -13.20 -16.22
N GLY A 110 23.87 -13.72 -16.61
CA GLY A 110 22.57 -13.26 -16.12
C GLY A 110 22.14 -11.88 -16.64
N HIS A 111 22.64 -11.46 -17.81
CA HIS A 111 22.30 -10.19 -18.41
C HIS A 111 20.81 -10.05 -18.73
N LEU A 112 20.15 -11.13 -19.19
CA LEU A 112 18.72 -11.09 -19.48
C LEU A 112 17.90 -10.85 -18.21
N LYS A 113 18.27 -11.46 -17.08
CA LYS A 113 17.61 -11.22 -15.79
C LYS A 113 17.70 -9.76 -15.37
N LYS A 114 18.89 -9.14 -15.49
CA LYS A 114 19.10 -7.72 -15.17
C LYS A 114 18.28 -6.79 -16.08
N LEU A 115 18.18 -7.10 -17.36
CA LEU A 115 17.38 -6.32 -18.31
C LEU A 115 15.89 -6.43 -18.03
N LYS A 116 15.37 -7.62 -17.75
CA LYS A 116 13.96 -7.83 -17.37
C LYS A 116 13.54 -7.03 -16.14
N ASN A 117 14.47 -6.79 -15.20
CA ASN A 117 14.19 -6.05 -13.98
C ASN A 117 14.33 -4.53 -14.13
N SER A 118 14.99 -4.06 -15.20
CA SER A 118 15.32 -2.64 -15.38
C SER A 118 14.55 -1.95 -16.51
N LEU A 119 13.93 -2.73 -17.41
CA LEU A 119 13.16 -2.27 -18.56
C LEU A 119 11.71 -2.75 -18.49
#